data_AF-A0A372QUL5-F1
#
_entry.id   AF-A0A372QUL5-F1
#
_cell.length_a   1.000
_cell.length_b   1.000
_cell.length_c   1.000
_cell.angle_alpha   90.00
_cell.angle_beta   90.00
_cell.angle_gamma   90.00
#
_symmetry.space_group_name_H-M   'P 1'
#
loop_
_entity.id
_entity.type
_entity.pdbx_description
1 polymer ?
#
loop_
_entity_poly.entity_id
_entity_poly.type
_entity_poly.pdbx_seq_one_letter_code
_entity_poly.pdbx_strand_id
1 'polypeptide(L)'
;MSPLNEQTAKVSLDNLTSPDPIQNLRQLYSNVSSLNIPKSWGNVDTSKLHYRIGTSEESFHYGLIDVAAFNRFWSSFNEPEVGRDVQLIVYRESISLLTSGQRRFNASPEPMYPTSQPPSPNRRSLDSPALKSVTVRSKTKVYKQKIAVADTTTFATLISFAIKVQPPAGKQFVIRAADGALEYMPDDLVREVITGVEHTEIIVCIEDVGPPVNFDYF
;
A
#
# COMPACT_ATOMS: atom_id res chain seq x y z
N MET A 1 -7.24 -8.98 27.63
CA MET A 1 -6.78 -8.10 26.55
C MET A 1 -5.39 -8.56 26.18
N SER A 2 -5.25 -9.29 25.08
CA SER A 2 -3.95 -9.74 24.62
C SER A 2 -3.36 -8.63 23.73
N PRO A 3 -2.13 -8.16 23.96
CA PRO A 3 -1.53 -7.18 23.08
C PRO A 3 -1.39 -7.80 21.68
N LEU A 4 -1.85 -7.09 20.65
CA LEU A 4 -1.50 -7.42 19.28
C LEU A 4 0.03 -7.35 19.19
N ASN A 5 0.66 -8.39 18.66
CA ASN A 5 2.09 -8.63 18.78
C ASN A 5 2.86 -7.69 17.81
N GLU A 6 2.90 -6.39 18.10
CA GLU A 6 3.77 -5.43 17.42
C GLU A 6 5.22 -5.86 17.64
N GLN A 7 5.90 -6.24 16.56
CA GLN A 7 7.30 -6.63 16.60
C GLN A 7 8.13 -5.45 16.10
N THR A 8 9.20 -5.11 16.84
CA THR A 8 10.03 -3.94 16.57
C THR A 8 11.49 -4.32 16.34
N ALA A 9 12.13 -3.60 15.43
CA ALA A 9 13.55 -3.72 15.12
C ALA A 9 14.15 -2.32 15.10
N LYS A 10 15.43 -2.20 15.45
CA LYS A 10 16.14 -0.92 15.41
C LYS A 10 16.83 -0.78 14.06
N VAL A 11 16.62 0.36 13.43
CA VAL A 11 17.35 0.80 12.23
C VAL A 11 18.08 2.08 12.59
N SER A 12 19.37 2.19 12.22
CA SER A 12 20.09 3.45 12.36
C SER A 12 19.71 4.38 11.22
N LEU A 13 19.52 5.66 11.55
CA LEU A 13 19.25 6.74 10.60
C LEU A 13 20.43 7.73 10.54
N ASP A 14 21.54 7.43 11.22
CA ASP A 14 22.68 8.34 11.39
C ASP A 14 23.44 8.57 10.07
N ASN A 15 23.28 7.68 9.10
CA ASN A 15 23.89 7.77 7.78
C ASN A 15 23.04 8.53 6.74
N LEU A 16 21.89 9.09 7.14
CA LEU A 16 21.02 9.88 6.28
C LEU A 16 21.45 11.36 6.24
N THR A 17 22.72 11.60 5.87
CA THR A 17 23.36 12.92 5.94
C THR A 17 23.61 13.56 4.57
N SER A 18 23.13 12.95 3.49
CA SER A 18 23.29 13.51 2.15
C SER A 18 22.55 14.86 2.06
N PRO A 19 23.11 15.88 1.38
CA PRO A 19 22.38 17.10 1.05
C PRO A 19 21.28 16.86 0.02
N ASP A 20 21.34 15.75 -0.72
CA ASP A 20 20.31 15.33 -1.67
C ASP A 20 19.32 14.36 -0.99
N PRO A 21 18.06 14.76 -0.75
CA PRO A 21 17.06 13.95 -0.07
C PRO A 21 16.77 12.61 -0.75
N ILE A 22 16.93 12.53 -2.08
CA ILE A 22 16.68 11.26 -2.79
C ILE A 22 17.71 10.21 -2.42
N GLN A 23 18.96 10.60 -2.15
CA GLN A 23 20.01 9.69 -1.71
C GLN A 23 19.73 9.19 -0.28
N ASN A 24 19.24 10.07 0.60
CA ASN A 24 18.82 9.65 1.94
C ASN A 24 17.62 8.71 1.89
N LEU A 25 16.64 8.95 1.03
CA LEU A 25 15.53 8.03 0.84
C LEU A 25 16.02 6.65 0.36
N ARG A 26 16.91 6.61 -0.64
CA ARG A 26 17.53 5.36 -1.12
C ARG A 26 18.30 4.64 -0.01
N GLN A 27 19.08 5.39 0.76
CA GLN A 27 19.84 4.85 1.88
C GLN A 27 18.91 4.30 2.98
N LEU A 28 17.78 4.95 3.24
CA LEU A 28 16.76 4.46 4.17
C LEU A 28 16.18 3.12 3.73
N TYR A 29 15.79 2.98 2.45
CA TYR A 29 15.36 1.71 1.89
C TYR A 29 16.43 0.62 2.01
N SER A 30 17.69 0.97 1.72
CA SER A 30 18.83 0.05 1.87
C SER A 30 19.07 -0.37 3.33
N ASN A 31 18.96 0.56 4.28
CA ASN A 31 19.10 0.27 5.71
C ASN A 31 18.04 -0.72 6.17
N VAL A 32 16.77 -0.51 5.77
CA VAL A 32 15.65 -1.37 6.18
C VAL A 32 15.72 -2.74 5.51
N SER A 33 16.04 -2.82 4.21
CA SER A 33 16.17 -4.11 3.51
C SER A 33 17.35 -4.95 4.00
N SER A 34 18.37 -4.31 4.57
CA SER A 34 19.53 -4.98 5.16
C SER A 34 19.33 -5.41 6.62
N LEU A 35 18.17 -5.12 7.22
CA LEU A 35 17.89 -5.55 8.59
C LEU A 35 17.80 -7.07 8.68
N ASN A 36 18.41 -7.62 9.73
CA ASN A 36 18.20 -9.00 10.12
C ASN A 36 16.83 -9.14 10.80
N ILE A 37 15.77 -9.15 9.99
CA ILE A 37 14.40 -9.30 10.47
C ILE A 37 14.20 -10.73 10.99
N PRO A 38 13.75 -10.93 12.24
CA PRO A 38 13.53 -12.26 12.79
C PRO A 38 12.53 -13.06 11.96
N LYS A 39 12.80 -14.34 11.72
CA LYS A 39 11.90 -15.23 10.96
C LYS A 39 10.48 -15.32 11.54
N SER A 40 10.30 -15.04 12.83
CA SER A 40 8.99 -14.97 13.50
C SER A 40 8.09 -13.85 12.97
N TRP A 41 8.66 -12.89 12.22
CA TRP A 41 7.92 -11.81 11.59
C TRP A 41 7.23 -12.25 10.30
N GLY A 42 7.53 -13.45 9.78
CA GLY A 42 7.01 -13.92 8.50
C GLY A 42 7.69 -13.22 7.31
N ASN A 43 7.04 -13.27 6.15
CA ASN A 43 7.52 -12.61 4.94
C ASN A 43 7.19 -11.11 5.02
N VAL A 44 8.20 -10.25 5.15
CA VAL A 44 8.06 -8.80 5.34
C VAL A 44 8.44 -8.09 4.05
N ASP A 45 7.55 -7.23 3.56
CA ASP A 45 7.79 -6.40 2.39
C ASP A 45 8.61 -5.16 2.80
N THR A 46 9.93 -5.23 2.64
CA THR A 46 10.83 -4.08 2.87
C THR A 46 10.89 -3.14 1.67
N SER A 47 10.22 -3.44 0.56
CA SER A 47 10.15 -2.58 -0.63
C SER A 47 9.11 -1.47 -0.51
N LYS A 48 8.22 -1.55 0.49
CA LYS A 48 7.18 -0.56 0.76
C LYS A 48 7.30 -0.01 2.17
N LEU A 49 8.05 1.08 2.32
CA LEU A 49 8.21 1.74 3.61
C LEU A 49 7.07 2.72 3.87
N HIS A 50 6.60 2.73 5.10
CA HIS A 50 5.68 3.73 5.62
C HIS A 50 6.28 4.35 6.89
N TYR A 51 5.76 5.50 7.30
CA TYR A 51 5.99 6.03 8.63
C TYR A 51 4.65 6.37 9.29
N ARG A 52 4.62 6.31 10.61
CA ARG A 52 3.50 6.82 11.42
C ARG A 52 4.02 7.79 12.47
N ILE A 53 3.14 8.67 12.91
CA ILE A 53 3.36 9.56 14.05
C ILE A 53 2.42 9.11 15.17
N GLY A 54 2.98 8.87 16.35
CA GLY A 54 2.25 8.29 17.48
C GLY A 54 2.28 6.76 17.47
N THR A 55 2.10 6.19 18.66
CA THR A 55 2.11 4.73 18.89
C THR A 55 0.70 4.13 18.94
N SER A 56 -0.33 4.88 18.53
CA SER A 56 -1.70 4.39 18.51
C SER A 56 -1.90 3.42 17.33
N GLU A 57 -2.68 2.37 17.52
CA GLU A 57 -3.11 1.47 16.43
C GLU A 57 -3.98 2.21 15.39
N GLU A 58 -4.58 3.33 15.77
CA GLU A 58 -5.39 4.19 14.90
C GLU A 58 -4.56 5.27 14.17
N SER A 59 -3.25 5.36 14.42
CA SER A 59 -2.39 6.33 13.75
C SER A 59 -2.33 6.06 12.25
N PHE A 60 -2.44 7.13 11.45
CA PHE A 60 -2.30 7.03 10.00
C PHE A 60 -0.89 6.62 9.60
N HIS A 61 -0.79 5.71 8.62
CA HIS A 61 0.46 5.26 8.04
C HIS A 61 0.67 5.94 6.69
N TYR A 62 1.75 6.70 6.57
CA TYR A 62 2.08 7.50 5.40
C TYR A 62 3.18 6.81 4.59
N GLY A 63 2.95 6.55 3.31
CA GLY A 63 3.93 5.90 2.43
C GLY A 63 5.16 6.78 2.17
N LEU A 64 6.35 6.19 2.24
CA LEU A 64 7.64 6.81 1.88
C LEU A 64 7.99 6.55 0.42
N ILE A 65 7.14 7.04 -0.48
CA ILE A 65 7.21 6.75 -1.92
C ILE A 65 8.05 7.74 -2.72
N ASP A 66 8.27 8.94 -2.18
CA ASP A 66 8.95 10.03 -2.86
C ASP A 66 9.73 10.94 -1.90
N VAL A 67 10.45 11.90 -2.48
CA VAL A 67 11.22 12.89 -1.74
C VAL A 67 10.34 13.78 -0.84
N ALA A 68 9.10 14.08 -1.25
CA ALA A 68 8.21 14.93 -0.46
C ALA A 68 7.73 14.21 0.81
N ALA A 69 7.39 12.92 0.71
CA ALA A 69 7.09 12.05 1.82
C ALA A 69 8.31 11.86 2.73
N PHE A 70 9.50 11.66 2.16
CA PHE A 70 10.73 11.59 2.93
C PHE A 70 11.00 12.89 3.71
N ASN A 71 10.86 14.06 3.08
CA ASN A 71 11.07 15.34 3.76
C ASN A 71 10.09 15.56 4.90
N ARG A 72 8.81 15.16 4.74
CA ARG A 72 7.82 15.20 5.82
C ARG A 72 8.21 14.29 6.98
N PHE A 73 8.56 13.04 6.67
CA PHE A 73 9.07 12.09 7.65
C PHE A 73 10.31 12.63 8.39
N TRP A 74 11.30 13.11 7.64
CA TRP A 74 12.57 13.59 8.19
C TRP A 74 12.37 14.85 9.05
N SER A 75 11.46 15.74 8.65
CA SER A 75 11.07 16.88 9.45
C SER A 75 10.43 16.44 10.77
N SER A 76 9.43 15.54 10.74
CA SER A 76 8.77 15.05 11.95
C SER A 76 9.72 14.26 12.85
N PHE A 77 10.64 13.47 12.27
CA PHE A 77 11.62 12.70 13.02
C PHE A 77 12.62 13.59 13.79
N ASN A 78 13.02 14.72 13.20
CA ASN A 78 13.94 15.67 13.83
C ASN A 78 13.24 16.72 14.71
N GLU A 79 11.91 16.71 14.78
CA GLU A 79 11.14 17.60 15.65
C GLU A 79 11.24 17.11 17.11
N PRO A 80 11.73 17.92 18.08
CA PRO A 80 12.07 17.44 19.42
C PRO A 80 10.91 16.80 20.20
N GLU A 81 9.68 17.27 19.98
CA GLU A 81 8.48 16.80 20.66
C GLU A 81 7.83 15.61 19.96
N VAL A 82 7.88 15.56 18.62
CA VAL A 82 7.18 14.57 17.79
C VAL A 82 8.09 13.40 17.43
N GLY A 83 9.38 13.65 17.25
CA GLY A 83 10.34 12.70 16.67
C GLY A 83 10.49 11.39 17.45
N ARG A 84 10.22 11.42 18.77
CA ARG A 84 10.25 10.22 19.63
C ARG A 84 9.13 9.24 19.33
N ASP A 85 8.05 9.73 18.73
CA ASP A 85 6.85 8.96 18.41
C ASP A 85 6.77 8.60 16.92
N VAL A 86 7.78 8.98 16.13
CA VAL A 86 7.88 8.62 14.71
C VAL A 86 8.41 7.20 14.59
N GLN A 87 7.69 6.36 13.87
CA GLN A 87 8.06 4.96 13.65
C GLN A 87 8.03 4.63 12.16
N LEU A 88 9.03 3.85 11.72
CA LEU A 88 9.02 3.23 10.40
C LEU A 88 8.21 1.93 10.45
N ILE A 89 7.35 1.77 9.46
CA ILE A 89 6.41 0.66 9.37
C ILE A 89 6.64 -0.08 8.06
N VAL A 90 6.77 -1.39 8.18
CA VAL A 90 6.77 -2.35 7.08
C VAL A 90 5.67 -3.34 7.31
N TYR A 91 5.04 -3.79 6.24
CA TYR A 91 3.97 -4.77 6.32
C TYR A 91 4.49 -6.15 5.95
N ARG A 92 3.79 -7.16 6.42
CA ARG A 92 3.98 -8.52 5.90
C ARG A 92 3.47 -8.54 4.47
N GLU A 93 4.19 -9.20 3.57
CA GLU A 93 3.62 -9.58 2.29
C GLU A 93 2.37 -10.42 2.59
N SER A 94 1.22 -9.93 2.12
CA SER A 94 0.04 -10.75 2.01
C SER A 94 0.42 -11.90 1.09
N ILE A 95 0.68 -13.08 1.65
CA ILE A 95 0.65 -14.31 0.87
C ILE A 95 -0.81 -14.44 0.46
N SER A 96 -1.15 -13.87 -0.70
CA SER A 96 -2.29 -14.31 -1.48
C SER A 96 -2.14 -15.82 -1.55
N LEU A 97 -3.03 -16.55 -0.87
CA LEU A 97 -3.10 -18.01 -0.87
C LEU A 97 -3.51 -18.47 -2.28
N LEU A 98 -2.63 -18.28 -3.26
CA LEU A 98 -2.58 -19.07 -4.47
C LEU A 98 -1.77 -20.32 -4.15
N THR A 99 -2.36 -21.21 -3.35
CA THR A 99 -2.07 -22.64 -3.44
C THR A 99 -3.28 -23.31 -4.05
N SER A 100 -3.39 -23.19 -5.37
CA SER A 100 -3.95 -24.23 -6.21
C SER A 100 -3.26 -25.57 -5.88
N GLY A 101 -4.08 -26.57 -5.60
CA GLY A 101 -3.80 -28.00 -5.51
C GLY A 101 -2.36 -28.50 -5.35
N GLN A 102 -2.02 -28.94 -4.14
CA GLN A 102 -1.14 -30.11 -3.99
C GLN A 102 -1.47 -30.89 -2.71
N ARG A 103 -2.62 -31.58 -2.72
CA ARG A 103 -2.79 -32.78 -1.87
C ARG A 103 -1.89 -33.86 -2.46
N ARG A 104 -0.70 -34.04 -1.90
CA ARG A 104 0.05 -35.30 -1.99
C ARG A 104 -0.15 -36.06 -0.68
N PHE A 105 -0.63 -37.28 -0.86
CA PHE A 105 -0.90 -38.29 0.15
C PHE A 105 0.32 -38.52 1.03
N ASN A 106 0.11 -38.56 2.34
CA ASN A 106 0.84 -39.48 3.19
C ASN A 106 -0.17 -40.16 4.12
N ALA A 107 -0.27 -41.47 3.98
CA ALA A 107 -1.06 -42.35 4.80
C ALA A 107 -0.32 -42.67 6.09
N SER A 108 -1.01 -42.61 7.23
CA SER A 108 -0.95 -43.65 8.27
C SER A 108 -2.19 -43.57 9.16
N PRO A 109 -2.80 -44.69 9.59
CA PRO A 109 -4.12 -44.72 10.23
C PRO A 109 -4.01 -44.75 11.76
N GLU A 110 -4.99 -44.16 12.46
CA GLU A 110 -5.60 -44.63 13.73
C GLU A 110 -6.44 -43.51 14.41
N PRO A 111 -7.37 -43.81 15.35
CA PRO A 111 -8.70 -44.35 15.09
C PRO A 111 -9.82 -43.39 15.60
N MET A 112 -11.06 -43.77 15.27
CA MET A 112 -12.28 -43.01 15.51
C MET A 112 -12.57 -42.66 16.98
N TYR A 113 -13.02 -41.41 17.20
CA TYR A 113 -14.12 -41.10 18.12
C TYR A 113 -15.07 -40.08 17.47
N PRO A 114 -16.40 -40.28 17.52
CA PRO A 114 -17.36 -39.31 17.00
C PRO A 114 -17.77 -38.35 18.11
N THR A 115 -17.31 -37.10 18.08
CA THR A 115 -17.92 -36.04 18.89
C THR A 115 -18.72 -35.12 17.99
N SER A 116 -20.02 -35.37 17.97
CA SER A 116 -21.07 -34.53 17.42
C SER A 116 -20.96 -33.13 18.03
N GLN A 117 -20.33 -32.19 17.32
CA GLN A 117 -20.34 -30.77 17.68
C GLN A 117 -21.01 -30.00 16.54
N PRO A 118 -22.14 -29.31 16.78
CA PRO A 118 -22.81 -28.56 15.72
C PRO A 118 -21.92 -27.39 15.28
N PRO A 119 -21.90 -27.05 13.97
CA PRO A 119 -21.13 -25.92 13.49
C PRO A 119 -21.70 -24.63 14.09
N SER A 120 -20.89 -23.88 14.82
CA SER A 120 -21.25 -22.54 15.27
C SER A 120 -21.49 -21.64 14.06
N PRO A 121 -22.70 -21.10 13.85
CA PRO A 121 -22.96 -20.16 12.78
C PRO A 121 -22.69 -18.77 13.34
N ASN A 122 -21.46 -18.26 13.20
CA ASN A 122 -21.12 -16.83 13.16
C ASN A 122 -19.61 -16.65 13.37
N ARG A 123 -18.81 -17.07 12.39
CA ARG A 123 -17.55 -16.39 12.11
C ARG A 123 -17.84 -15.43 10.97
N ARG A 124 -18.53 -14.32 11.29
CA ARG A 124 -18.58 -13.19 10.36
C ARG A 124 -17.15 -12.69 10.26
N SER A 125 -16.52 -12.95 9.12
CA SER A 125 -15.41 -12.16 8.63
C SER A 125 -15.75 -10.69 8.89
N LEU A 126 -14.85 -9.92 9.51
CA LEU A 126 -14.89 -8.48 9.38
C LEU A 126 -14.61 -8.19 7.90
N ASP A 127 -15.63 -8.30 7.06
CA ASP A 127 -15.56 -7.91 5.67
C ASP A 127 -15.53 -6.39 5.66
N SER A 128 -14.32 -5.81 5.72
CA SER A 128 -14.10 -4.44 5.31
C SER A 128 -14.79 -4.26 3.95
N PRO A 129 -15.61 -3.21 3.75
CA PRO A 129 -16.37 -3.08 2.52
C PRO A 129 -15.41 -3.09 1.33
N ALA A 130 -15.58 -4.10 0.48
CA ALA A 130 -14.78 -4.28 -0.70
C ALA A 130 -15.21 -3.27 -1.77
N LEU A 131 -14.24 -2.67 -2.47
CA LEU A 131 -14.51 -1.71 -3.51
C LEU A 131 -15.26 -2.35 -4.67
N LYS A 132 -16.52 -1.93 -4.83
CA LYS A 132 -17.43 -2.39 -5.88
C LYS A 132 -17.39 -1.48 -7.09
N SER A 133 -17.28 -0.17 -6.86
CA SER A 133 -17.37 0.79 -7.97
C SER A 133 -16.59 2.08 -7.79
N VAL A 134 -16.23 2.71 -8.90
CA VAL A 134 -15.49 3.98 -8.93
C VAL A 134 -16.20 5.00 -9.83
N THR A 135 -16.17 6.26 -9.41
CA THR A 135 -16.50 7.40 -10.27
C THR A 135 -15.23 8.11 -10.71
N VAL A 136 -15.07 8.33 -12.03
CA VAL A 136 -13.92 9.01 -12.63
C VAL A 136 -14.35 10.41 -13.05
N ARG A 137 -13.70 11.43 -12.50
CA ARG A 137 -13.99 12.84 -12.80
C ARG A 137 -12.71 13.69 -12.82
N SER A 138 -12.73 14.84 -13.45
CA SER A 138 -11.82 15.95 -13.18
C SER A 138 -12.46 16.86 -12.13
N LYS A 139 -11.79 17.97 -11.76
CA LYS A 139 -12.40 19.00 -10.89
C LYS A 139 -13.73 19.52 -11.43
N THR A 140 -13.83 19.69 -12.75
CA THR A 140 -14.96 20.36 -13.41
C THR A 140 -15.89 19.44 -14.20
N LYS A 141 -15.50 18.18 -14.45
CA LYS A 141 -16.26 17.28 -15.32
C LYS A 141 -16.27 15.87 -14.77
N VAL A 142 -17.44 15.24 -14.74
CA VAL A 142 -17.52 13.78 -14.51
C VAL A 142 -17.40 13.07 -15.86
N TYR A 143 -16.46 12.13 -15.97
CA TYR A 143 -16.25 11.35 -17.18
C TYR A 143 -17.16 10.12 -17.19
N LYS A 144 -17.21 9.39 -16.07
CA LYS A 144 -18.04 8.20 -15.93
C LYS A 144 -18.27 7.87 -14.47
N GLN A 145 -19.47 7.41 -14.13
CA GLN A 145 -19.88 7.09 -12.76
C GLN A 145 -20.13 5.59 -12.60
N LYS A 146 -20.03 5.12 -11.35
CA LYS A 146 -20.40 3.75 -10.93
C LYS A 146 -19.79 2.66 -11.82
N ILE A 147 -18.54 2.84 -12.20
CA ILE A 147 -17.80 1.83 -12.97
C ILE A 147 -17.54 0.66 -12.05
N ALA A 148 -18.02 -0.53 -12.42
CA ALA A 148 -17.71 -1.74 -11.65
C ALA A 148 -16.21 -2.04 -11.71
N VAL A 149 -15.61 -2.34 -10.56
CA VAL A 149 -14.19 -2.69 -10.44
C VAL A 149 -14.09 -4.21 -10.27
N ALA A 150 -13.28 -4.86 -11.11
CA ALA A 150 -12.91 -6.27 -10.97
C ALA A 150 -11.53 -6.40 -10.30
N ASP A 151 -11.17 -7.60 -9.83
CA ASP A 151 -9.88 -7.87 -9.18
C ASP A 151 -8.67 -7.60 -10.06
N THR A 152 -8.85 -7.62 -11.39
CA THR A 152 -7.80 -7.34 -12.37
C THR A 152 -7.84 -5.91 -12.91
N THR A 153 -8.71 -5.04 -12.37
CA THR A 153 -8.83 -3.66 -12.86
C THR A 153 -7.68 -2.82 -12.35
N THR A 154 -6.84 -2.36 -13.26
CA THR A 154 -5.79 -1.36 -12.99
C THR A 154 -6.31 0.05 -13.16
N PHE A 155 -5.62 1.04 -12.61
CA PHE A 155 -5.97 2.45 -12.86
C PHE A 155 -5.88 2.82 -14.35
N ALA A 156 -4.90 2.31 -15.10
CA ALA A 156 -4.76 2.54 -16.54
C ALA A 156 -5.97 2.02 -17.33
N THR A 157 -6.40 0.80 -17.05
CA THR A 157 -7.57 0.19 -17.71
C THR A 157 -8.87 0.91 -17.31
N LEU A 158 -8.99 1.33 -16.05
CA LEU A 158 -10.10 2.14 -15.56
C LEU A 158 -10.19 3.50 -16.28
N ILE A 159 -9.07 4.21 -16.42
CA ILE A 159 -9.04 5.51 -17.10
C ILE A 159 -9.32 5.35 -18.60
N SER A 160 -8.74 4.35 -19.26
CA SER A 160 -9.02 4.05 -20.68
C SER A 160 -10.48 3.66 -20.93
N PHE A 161 -11.12 3.07 -19.92
CA PHE A 161 -12.54 2.77 -19.96
C PHE A 161 -13.41 4.02 -19.79
N ALA A 162 -13.05 4.92 -18.87
CA ALA A 162 -13.80 6.13 -18.54
C ALA A 162 -13.60 7.27 -19.54
N ILE A 163 -12.38 7.43 -20.07
CA ILE A 163 -11.96 8.53 -20.92
C ILE A 163 -11.51 7.93 -22.26
N LYS A 164 -12.25 8.21 -23.33
CA LYS A 164 -11.99 7.66 -24.68
C LYS A 164 -10.98 8.48 -25.49
N VAL A 165 -10.54 9.60 -24.95
CA VAL A 165 -9.55 10.47 -25.59
C VAL A 165 -8.19 10.28 -24.92
N GLN A 166 -7.14 10.25 -25.73
CA GLN A 166 -5.78 10.29 -25.21
C GLN A 166 -5.45 11.70 -24.70
N PRO A 167 -4.50 11.83 -23.76
CA PRO A 167 -4.02 13.15 -23.37
C PRO A 167 -3.35 13.85 -24.57
N PRO A 168 -3.39 15.19 -24.63
CA PRO A 168 -2.69 15.95 -25.67
C PRO A 168 -1.20 15.63 -25.73
N ALA A 169 -0.57 15.89 -26.88
CA ALA A 169 0.87 15.67 -27.05
C ALA A 169 1.68 16.41 -25.97
N GLY A 170 2.64 15.71 -25.37
CA GLY A 170 3.46 16.22 -24.27
C GLY A 170 2.73 16.28 -22.91
N LYS A 171 1.53 15.71 -22.80
CA LYS A 171 0.76 15.64 -21.54
C LYS A 171 0.39 14.20 -21.18
N GLN A 172 0.15 13.97 -19.91
CA GLN A 172 -0.29 12.69 -19.37
C GLN A 172 -1.49 12.85 -18.43
N PHE A 173 -2.25 11.75 -18.27
CA PHE A 173 -3.24 11.66 -17.22
C PHE A 173 -2.55 11.36 -15.89
N VAL A 174 -2.85 12.18 -14.90
CA VAL A 174 -2.44 11.96 -13.51
C VAL A 174 -3.68 11.63 -12.70
N ILE A 175 -3.62 10.53 -11.96
CA ILE A 175 -4.77 9.93 -11.29
C ILE A 175 -4.59 10.13 -9.80
N ARG A 176 -5.54 10.78 -9.13
CA ARG A 176 -5.44 11.13 -7.72
C ARG A 176 -6.68 10.73 -6.95
N ALA A 177 -6.51 10.59 -5.64
CA ALA A 177 -7.61 10.51 -4.70
C ALA A 177 -8.51 11.75 -4.76
N ALA A 178 -9.76 11.64 -4.30
CA ALA A 178 -10.73 12.73 -4.31
C ALA A 178 -10.26 13.96 -3.53
N ASP A 179 -9.51 13.75 -2.45
CA ASP A 179 -8.90 14.78 -1.62
C ASP A 179 -7.59 15.34 -2.21
N GLY A 180 -7.06 14.72 -3.26
CA GLY A 180 -5.79 15.06 -3.88
C GLY A 180 -4.55 14.70 -3.05
N ALA A 181 -4.71 13.98 -1.93
CA ALA A 181 -3.62 13.65 -1.02
C ALA A 181 -2.71 12.54 -1.56
N LEU A 182 -3.24 11.69 -2.44
CA LEU A 182 -2.55 10.53 -2.99
C LEU A 182 -2.64 10.52 -4.52
N GLU A 183 -1.52 10.21 -5.16
CA GLU A 183 -1.42 9.92 -6.59
C GLU A 183 -1.32 8.40 -6.80
N TYR A 184 -2.09 7.89 -7.75
CA TYR A 184 -2.19 6.47 -8.05
C TYR A 184 -1.37 6.12 -9.29
N MET A 185 -0.62 5.03 -9.22
CA MET A 185 0.14 4.55 -10.37
C MET A 185 -0.79 3.86 -11.38
N PRO A 186 -0.59 4.07 -12.70
CA PRO A 186 -1.45 3.48 -13.72
C PRO A 186 -1.53 1.94 -13.67
N ASP A 187 -0.44 1.27 -13.32
CA ASP A 187 -0.36 -0.20 -13.34
C ASP A 187 -0.88 -0.86 -12.07
N ASP A 188 -1.12 -0.09 -11.00
CA ASP A 188 -1.63 -0.62 -9.74
C ASP A 188 -3.07 -1.11 -9.87
N LEU A 189 -3.39 -2.17 -9.11
CA LEU A 189 -4.73 -2.70 -8.99
C LEU A 189 -5.60 -1.82 -8.09
N VAL A 190 -6.74 -1.38 -8.62
CA VAL A 190 -7.62 -0.41 -7.96
C VAL A 190 -8.15 -0.95 -6.62
N ARG A 191 -8.45 -2.26 -6.54
CA ARG A 191 -8.94 -2.92 -5.32
C ARG A 191 -7.86 -3.14 -4.26
N GLU A 192 -6.59 -3.17 -4.65
CA GLU A 192 -5.49 -3.32 -3.70
C GLU A 192 -5.12 -1.97 -3.08
N VAL A 193 -5.23 -0.90 -3.86
CA VAL A 193 -4.88 0.45 -3.42
C VAL A 193 -6.02 1.11 -2.65
N ILE A 194 -7.27 0.98 -3.12
CA ILE A 194 -8.43 1.61 -2.47
C ILE A 194 -9.22 0.55 -1.72
N THR A 195 -9.11 0.59 -0.40
CA THR A 195 -9.72 -0.38 0.53
C THR A 195 -10.68 0.30 1.50
N GLY A 196 -11.55 -0.49 2.15
CA GLY A 196 -12.42 0.01 3.22
C GLY A 196 -13.60 0.87 2.76
N VAL A 197 -13.90 0.90 1.46
CA VAL A 197 -15.05 1.61 0.88
C VAL A 197 -15.68 0.80 -0.25
N GLU A 198 -17.01 0.84 -0.39
CA GLU A 198 -17.69 0.21 -1.52
C GLU A 198 -17.66 1.05 -2.80
N HIS A 199 -17.59 2.37 -2.64
CA HIS A 199 -17.56 3.35 -3.71
C HIS A 199 -16.56 4.47 -3.40
N THR A 200 -15.85 4.94 -4.42
CA THR A 200 -14.94 6.08 -4.30
C THR A 200 -14.99 6.95 -5.56
N GLU A 201 -14.54 8.20 -5.41
CA GLU A 201 -14.26 9.09 -6.53
C GLU A 201 -12.75 9.19 -6.74
N ILE A 202 -12.32 9.17 -8.00
CA ILE A 202 -10.95 9.48 -8.39
C ILE A 202 -10.93 10.71 -9.29
N ILE A 203 -9.89 11.51 -9.10
CA ILE A 203 -9.66 12.75 -9.83
C ILE A 203 -8.61 12.52 -10.90
N VAL A 204 -8.95 12.85 -12.15
CA VAL A 204 -8.02 12.83 -13.27
C VAL A 204 -7.64 14.24 -13.64
N CYS A 205 -6.34 14.51 -13.61
CA CYS A 205 -5.72 15.74 -14.06
C CYS A 205 -4.96 15.49 -15.37
N ILE A 206 -4.72 16.54 -16.14
CA ILE A 206 -3.81 16.51 -17.27
C ILE A 206 -2.61 17.36 -16.87
N GLU A 207 -1.45 16.74 -16.81
CA GLU A 207 -0.19 17.41 -16.46
C GLU A 207 0.82 17.21 -17.60
N ASP A 208 1.84 18.05 -17.66
CA ASP A 208 2.91 17.90 -18.65
C ASP A 208 3.68 16.60 -18.36
N VAL A 209 4.07 15.88 -19.42
CA VAL A 209 4.94 14.72 -19.28
C VAL A 209 6.27 15.23 -18.73
N GLY A 210 6.54 14.91 -17.48
CA GLY A 210 7.82 15.23 -16.85
C GLY A 210 8.97 14.62 -17.66
N PRO A 211 10.20 15.14 -17.55
CA PRO A 211 11.35 14.49 -18.16
C PRO A 211 11.35 13.02 -17.73
N PRO A 212 11.62 12.07 -18.65
CA PRO A 212 11.72 10.67 -18.28
C PRO A 212 12.66 10.56 -17.09
N VAL A 213 12.18 9.93 -16.02
CA VAL A 213 13.04 9.60 -14.87
C VAL A 213 14.06 8.62 -15.42
N ASN A 214 15.23 9.14 -15.79
CA ASN A 214 16.27 8.37 -16.40
C ASN A 214 16.95 7.57 -15.29
N PHE A 215 16.68 6.27 -15.26
CA PHE A 215 17.34 5.34 -14.36
C PHE A 215 18.74 4.96 -14.85
N ASP A 216 19.21 5.42 -16.03
CA ASP A 216 20.52 5.07 -16.60
C ASP A 216 21.71 5.82 -15.97
N TYR A 217 21.51 6.56 -14.88
CA TYR A 217 22.60 6.98 -14.00
C TYR A 217 22.70 6.02 -12.81
N PHE A 218 23.06 4.76 -13.11
CA PHE A 218 23.63 3.80 -12.16
C PHE A 218 25.09 3.56 -12.53
#